data_AF-A0A835XU69-F1
#
_entry.id   AF-A0A835XU69-F1
#
_cell.length_a   1.000
_cell.length_b   1.000
_cell.length_c   1.000
_cell.angle_alpha   90.00
_cell.angle_beta   90.00
_cell.angle_gamma   90.00
#
_symmetry.space_group_name_H-M   'P 1'
#
loop_
_entity.id
_entity.type
_entity.pdbx_description
1 polymer ?
#
loop_
_entity_poly.entity_id
_entity_poly.type
_entity_poly.pdbx_seq_one_letter_code
_entity_poly.pdbx_strand_id
1 'polypeptide(L)'
;MSALVNSDALRCQQQQDAGDIETSVCYICLQEGTDARPLVTPCACTNRPVHTRCMARWQLHSSGKSEEKTCRFCNHELPDWKPTLLGEDDEDGAPKPLLAAVVYNNVVYKIPILPGPEGKAAFKRQVNQLFGLSNRMFEVAFEVKVAEDKVQLSGLSAYEAATRCAARSARQQQQQQRAAAGSSSSAEGADEPPLSNVAQSVPVAPVSDVL
;
A
#
# COMPACT_ATOMS: atom_id res chain seq x y z
N MET A 1 53.32 16.40 53.22
CA MET A 1 53.59 15.19 52.42
C MET A 1 52.28 14.43 52.37
N SER A 2 51.52 14.69 51.31
CA SER A 2 50.17 14.18 51.12
C SER A 2 50.23 12.86 50.36
N ALA A 3 49.56 11.83 50.87
CA ALA A 3 49.01 10.74 50.06
C ALA A 3 47.83 10.14 50.83
N LEU A 4 46.64 10.55 50.40
CA LEU A 4 45.35 9.94 50.69
C LEU A 4 45.09 8.82 49.66
N VAL A 5 44.25 7.86 50.07
CA VAL A 5 43.48 6.85 49.31
C VAL A 5 44.28 5.72 48.61
N ASN A 6 43.86 4.45 48.65
CA ASN A 6 42.55 3.94 48.28
C ASN A 6 42.11 2.70 49.08
N SER A 7 40.93 2.82 49.66
CA SER A 7 40.10 1.75 50.21
C SER A 7 39.05 1.35 49.17
N ASP A 8 39.47 0.71 48.08
CA ASP A 8 38.59 0.30 46.97
C ASP A 8 38.83 -1.16 46.53
N ALA A 9 39.03 -2.05 47.50
CA ALA A 9 39.23 -3.48 47.26
C ALA A 9 38.05 -4.37 47.70
N LEU A 10 36.89 -3.80 48.07
CA LEU A 10 35.75 -4.56 48.60
C LEU A 10 34.39 -3.89 48.28
N ARG A 11 34.14 -3.55 47.01
CA ARG A 11 32.81 -3.14 46.56
C ARG A 11 32.41 -3.83 45.27
N CYS A 12 31.54 -4.83 45.40
CA CYS A 12 30.64 -5.34 44.36
C CYS A 12 31.29 -5.95 43.11
N GLN A 13 32.06 -7.01 43.29
CA GLN A 13 31.78 -8.21 42.49
C GLN A 13 30.41 -8.75 42.91
N GLN A 14 29.60 -9.17 41.93
CA GLN A 14 28.28 -9.80 42.04
C GLN A 14 27.06 -8.86 42.07
N GLN A 15 26.73 -8.33 40.89
CA GLN A 15 25.42 -8.59 40.28
C GLN A 15 25.62 -8.63 38.76
N GLN A 16 26.26 -9.70 38.29
CA GLN A 16 26.13 -10.14 36.90
C GLN A 16 24.73 -10.75 36.79
N ASP A 17 23.78 -9.97 36.29
CA ASP A 17 22.49 -10.46 35.83
C ASP A 17 22.73 -11.13 34.46
N ALA A 18 23.02 -12.42 34.52
CA ALA A 18 23.17 -13.28 33.36
C ALA A 18 21.81 -13.93 33.05
N GLY A 19 21.27 -13.60 31.87
CA GLY A 19 20.47 -14.53 31.08
C GLY A 19 18.95 -14.44 31.20
N ASP A 20 18.36 -13.42 30.55
CA ASP A 20 17.25 -13.55 29.58
C ASP A 20 16.65 -12.16 29.31
N ILE A 21 17.29 -11.39 28.41
CA ILE A 21 16.51 -10.47 27.58
C ILE A 21 16.35 -11.22 26.26
N GLU A 22 15.52 -12.27 26.31
CA GLU A 22 15.13 -13.01 25.11
C GLU A 22 14.65 -12.00 24.09
N THR A 23 15.23 -12.09 22.89
CA THR A 23 14.87 -11.33 21.70
C THR A 23 13.45 -11.71 21.24
N SER A 24 12.45 -11.36 22.03
CA SER A 24 11.04 -11.77 21.91
C SER A 24 10.11 -10.61 21.57
N VAL A 25 10.65 -9.42 21.26
CA VAL A 25 9.88 -8.23 20.84
C VAL A 25 10.21 -7.82 19.41
N CYS A 26 9.18 -7.44 18.66
CA CYS A 26 9.32 -6.93 17.29
C CYS A 26 10.14 -5.63 17.27
N TYR A 27 11.19 -5.55 16.46
CA TYR A 27 12.01 -4.34 16.36
C TYR A 27 11.25 -3.12 15.78
N ILE A 28 10.13 -3.34 15.08
CA ILE A 28 9.34 -2.29 14.41
C ILE A 28 8.31 -1.69 15.37
N CYS A 29 7.48 -2.54 16.01
CA CYS A 29 6.39 -2.06 16.87
C CYS A 29 6.66 -2.23 18.36
N LEU A 30 7.79 -2.82 18.75
CA LEU A 30 8.20 -3.07 20.13
C LEU A 30 7.24 -3.97 20.93
N GLN A 31 6.41 -4.76 20.24
CA GLN A 31 5.48 -5.71 20.85
C GLN A 31 6.00 -7.13 20.80
N GLU A 32 5.64 -7.95 21.77
CA GLU A 32 6.05 -9.35 21.87
C GLU A 32 5.55 -10.21 20.68
N GLY A 33 6.27 -11.30 20.43
CA GLY A 33 5.78 -12.39 19.60
C GLY A 33 4.68 -13.18 20.32
N THR A 34 3.62 -13.51 19.60
CA THR A 34 2.56 -14.41 20.10
C THR A 34 2.35 -15.53 19.09
N ASP A 35 1.68 -16.62 19.47
CA ASP A 35 1.38 -17.71 18.52
C ASP A 35 0.59 -17.22 17.30
N ALA A 36 -0.30 -16.23 17.50
CA ALA A 36 -1.08 -15.61 16.43
C ALA A 36 -0.25 -14.61 15.58
N ARG A 37 0.80 -14.03 16.15
CA ARG A 37 1.71 -13.08 15.49
C ARG A 37 3.16 -13.46 15.84
N PRO A 38 3.69 -14.54 15.24
CA PRO A 38 5.03 -14.99 15.54
C PRO A 38 6.05 -13.97 15.04
N LEU A 39 7.19 -13.95 15.72
CA LEU A 39 8.35 -13.19 15.29
C LEU A 39 9.18 -14.01 14.32
N VAL A 40 9.61 -13.38 13.24
CA VAL A 40 10.48 -13.96 12.22
C VAL A 40 11.74 -13.12 12.08
N THR A 41 12.82 -13.76 11.65
CA THR A 41 14.09 -13.11 11.33
C THR A 41 14.33 -13.21 9.83
N PRO A 42 13.96 -12.19 9.04
CA PRO A 42 14.01 -12.26 7.57
C PRO A 42 15.44 -12.19 7.00
N CYS A 43 16.45 -11.98 7.85
CA CYS A 43 17.86 -11.98 7.46
C CYS A 43 18.74 -12.32 8.67
N ALA A 44 20.04 -12.50 8.43
CA ALA A 44 21.02 -12.83 9.48
C ALA A 44 21.43 -11.65 10.38
N CYS A 45 20.75 -10.51 10.32
CA CYS A 45 21.01 -9.41 11.25
C CYS A 45 20.65 -9.84 12.67
N THR A 46 21.64 -9.80 13.56
CA THR A 46 21.47 -10.19 14.96
C THR A 46 20.42 -9.32 15.66
N ASN A 47 19.61 -9.96 16.51
CA ASN A 47 18.65 -9.31 17.41
C ASN A 47 17.61 -8.40 16.73
N ARG A 48 17.16 -8.75 15.51
CA ARG A 48 16.08 -8.01 14.83
C ARG A 48 14.91 -8.91 14.42
N PRO A 49 14.23 -9.54 15.39
CA PRO A 49 12.97 -10.24 15.12
C PRO A 49 11.88 -9.23 14.74
N VAL A 50 10.99 -9.62 13.83
CA VAL A 50 9.94 -8.77 13.26
C VAL A 50 8.65 -9.56 13.15
N HIS A 51 7.48 -8.94 13.32
CA HIS A 51 6.24 -9.58 12.84
C HIS A 51 6.19 -9.51 11.32
N THR A 52 5.77 -10.59 10.65
CA THR A 52 5.63 -10.63 9.17
C THR A 52 4.82 -9.44 8.65
N ARG A 53 3.71 -9.11 9.32
CA ARG A 53 2.86 -7.96 8.96
C ARG A 53 3.56 -6.61 9.16
N CYS A 54 4.34 -6.44 10.22
CA CYS A 54 5.09 -5.21 10.47
C CYS A 54 6.18 -4.99 9.42
N MET A 55 6.88 -6.07 9.03
CA MET A 55 7.85 -6.01 7.94
C MET A 55 7.18 -5.64 6.63
N ALA A 56 6.08 -6.32 6.27
CA ALA A 56 5.37 -6.03 5.03
C ALA A 56 4.87 -4.58 4.97
N ARG A 57 4.40 -4.01 6.09
CA ARG A 57 4.04 -2.58 6.20
C ARG A 57 5.23 -1.65 6.01
N TRP A 58 6.37 -1.98 6.60
CA TRP A 58 7.58 -1.20 6.45
C TRP A 58 8.12 -1.23 5.02
N GLN A 59 8.07 -2.40 4.35
CA GLN A 59 8.41 -2.54 2.94
C GLN A 59 7.47 -1.71 2.06
N LEU A 60 6.16 -1.77 2.33
CA LEU A 60 5.17 -0.93 1.63
C LEU A 60 5.48 0.56 1.81
N HIS A 61 5.75 1.05 3.02
CA HIS A 61 6.13 2.44 3.24
C HIS A 61 7.46 2.82 2.55
N SER A 62 8.34 1.85 2.36
CA SER A 62 9.61 1.99 1.65
C SER A 62 9.49 1.74 0.14
N SER A 63 8.27 1.65 -0.40
CA SER A 63 8.04 1.31 -1.81
C SER A 63 8.84 2.20 -2.77
N GLY A 64 9.54 1.55 -3.70
CA GLY A 64 10.39 2.22 -4.67
C GLY A 64 11.76 2.64 -4.15
N LYS A 65 12.12 2.26 -2.91
CA LYS A 65 13.47 2.36 -2.35
C LYS A 65 14.11 0.96 -2.29
N SER A 66 15.42 0.89 -2.09
CA SER A 66 16.14 -0.38 -1.88
C SER A 66 15.54 -1.19 -0.73
N GLU A 67 15.15 -0.48 0.34
CA GLU A 67 14.58 -1.01 1.57
C GLU A 67 13.27 -1.77 1.37
N GLU A 68 12.56 -1.58 0.25
CA GLU A 68 11.42 -2.42 -0.08
C GLU A 68 11.81 -3.90 -0.25
N LYS A 69 12.99 -4.14 -0.85
CA LYS A 69 13.42 -5.46 -1.31
C LYS A 69 14.64 -6.00 -0.56
N THR A 70 15.43 -5.14 0.06
CA THR A 70 16.66 -5.54 0.75
C THR A 70 16.73 -4.96 2.16
N CYS A 71 17.36 -5.72 3.05
CA CYS A 71 17.62 -5.29 4.40
C CYS A 71 18.59 -4.10 4.40
N ARG A 72 18.21 -2.97 5.00
CA ARG A 72 19.04 -1.76 5.07
C ARG A 72 20.41 -1.96 5.74
N PHE A 73 20.57 -3.02 6.54
CA PHE A 73 21.79 -3.28 7.30
C PHE A 73 22.75 -4.25 6.61
N CYS A 74 22.23 -5.38 6.12
CA CYS A 74 23.05 -6.45 5.54
C CYS A 74 22.82 -6.65 4.03
N ASN A 75 21.92 -5.87 3.42
CA ASN A 75 21.51 -5.97 2.01
C ASN A 75 20.93 -7.33 1.59
N HIS A 76 20.61 -8.20 2.54
CA HIS A 76 19.94 -9.46 2.27
C HIS A 76 18.55 -9.22 1.65
N GLU A 77 18.16 -10.07 0.71
CA GLU A 77 16.84 -9.99 0.07
C GLU A 77 15.74 -10.30 1.07
N LEU A 78 14.72 -9.44 1.12
CA LEU A 78 13.58 -9.56 2.02
C LEU A 78 12.43 -10.31 1.33
N PRO A 79 11.59 -11.01 2.11
CA PRO A 79 10.42 -11.70 1.55
C PRO A 79 9.44 -10.71 0.90
N ASP A 80 8.65 -11.19 -0.08
CA ASP A 80 7.64 -10.33 -0.71
C ASP A 80 6.55 -9.94 0.29
N TRP A 81 6.26 -8.63 0.36
CA TRP A 81 5.25 -8.08 1.25
C TRP A 81 3.82 -8.29 0.73
N LYS A 82 3.66 -8.48 -0.59
CA LYS A 82 2.36 -8.51 -1.25
C LYS A 82 1.46 -9.64 -0.72
N PRO A 83 1.90 -10.90 -0.58
CA PRO A 83 1.04 -11.95 -0.03
C PRO A 83 0.53 -11.63 1.37
N THR A 84 1.35 -10.96 2.19
CA THR A 84 1.00 -10.60 3.56
C THR A 84 -0.05 -9.48 3.63
N LEU A 85 0.09 -8.45 2.78
CA LEU A 85 -0.78 -7.25 2.83
C LEU A 85 -1.88 -7.22 1.79
N LEU A 86 -1.75 -7.98 0.72
CA LEU A 86 -2.68 -8.05 -0.41
C LEU A 86 -3.30 -9.45 -0.58
N GLY A 87 -2.80 -10.46 0.13
CA GLY A 87 -3.20 -11.85 -0.09
C GLY A 87 -2.57 -12.40 -1.38
N GLU A 88 -2.90 -13.65 -1.67
CA GLU A 88 -2.62 -14.25 -2.97
C GLU A 88 -3.64 -13.68 -3.95
N ASP A 89 -3.19 -12.90 -4.94
CA ASP A 89 -4.03 -12.42 -6.04
C ASP A 89 -3.58 -13.15 -7.31
N ASP A 90 -4.53 -13.85 -7.95
CA ASP A 90 -4.38 -14.41 -9.30
C ASP A 90 -4.00 -13.29 -10.29
N GLU A 91 -2.81 -13.37 -10.88
CA GLU A 91 -2.31 -12.43 -11.91
C GLU A 91 -2.98 -12.60 -13.29
N ASP A 92 -4.14 -13.27 -13.36
CA ASP A 92 -4.78 -13.70 -14.62
C ASP A 92 -5.86 -12.74 -15.17
N GLY A 93 -6.02 -11.56 -14.55
CA GLY A 93 -7.00 -10.56 -14.96
C GLY A 93 -6.40 -9.42 -15.78
N ALA A 94 -6.99 -9.12 -16.94
CA ALA A 94 -6.69 -7.89 -17.69
C ALA A 94 -6.73 -6.65 -16.76
N PRO A 95 -5.81 -5.69 -16.92
CA PRO A 95 -5.68 -4.55 -16.03
C PRO A 95 -6.95 -3.69 -16.07
N LYS A 96 -7.80 -3.82 -15.03
CA LYS A 96 -9.02 -3.04 -14.92
C LYS A 96 -8.66 -1.60 -14.54
N PRO A 97 -9.17 -0.58 -15.26
CA PRO A 97 -8.93 0.81 -14.91
C PRO A 97 -9.52 1.14 -13.54
N LEU A 98 -8.71 1.73 -12.66
CA LEU A 98 -9.12 2.23 -11.35
C LEU A 98 -9.27 3.74 -11.42
N LEU A 99 -10.05 4.34 -10.53
CA LEU A 99 -10.16 5.81 -10.41
C LEU A 99 -9.38 6.28 -9.19
N ALA A 100 -8.37 7.12 -9.40
CA ALA A 100 -7.65 7.82 -8.34
C ALA A 100 -8.27 9.20 -8.10
N ALA A 101 -8.43 9.58 -6.83
CA ALA A 101 -8.78 10.94 -6.44
C ALA A 101 -7.49 11.74 -6.18
N VAL A 102 -7.18 12.67 -7.08
CA VAL A 102 -6.01 13.55 -6.98
C VAL A 102 -6.44 14.90 -6.43
N VAL A 103 -5.89 15.28 -5.28
CA VAL A 103 -6.18 16.57 -4.64
C VAL A 103 -5.10 17.58 -5.03
N TYR A 104 -5.50 18.68 -5.66
CA TYR A 104 -4.61 19.78 -6.04
C TYR A 104 -5.31 21.12 -5.85
N ASN A 105 -4.69 22.08 -5.15
CA ASN A 105 -5.30 23.37 -4.80
C ASN A 105 -6.69 23.23 -4.18
N ASN A 106 -6.86 22.26 -3.26
CA ASN A 106 -8.13 21.90 -2.61
C ASN A 106 -9.25 21.42 -3.56
N VAL A 107 -8.92 21.15 -4.83
CA VAL A 107 -9.85 20.57 -5.82
C VAL A 107 -9.53 19.09 -6.00
N VAL A 108 -10.56 18.25 -6.05
CA VAL A 108 -10.45 16.81 -6.25
C VAL A 108 -10.69 16.45 -7.71
N TYR A 109 -9.69 15.90 -8.37
CA TYR A 109 -9.75 15.41 -9.74
C TYR A 109 -9.81 13.88 -9.75
N LYS A 110 -10.79 13.31 -10.47
CA LYS A 110 -10.88 11.86 -10.64
C LYS A 110 -10.16 11.46 -11.91
N ILE A 111 -9.08 10.70 -11.77
CA ILE A 111 -8.20 10.32 -12.88
C ILE A 111 -8.20 8.80 -13.03
N PRO A 112 -8.42 8.24 -14.22
CA PRO A 112 -8.25 6.82 -14.45
C PRO A 112 -6.76 6.45 -14.35
N ILE A 113 -6.46 5.40 -13.59
CA ILE A 113 -5.12 4.84 -13.43
C ILE A 113 -5.12 3.38 -13.86
N LEU A 114 -4.03 2.96 -14.49
CA LEU A 114 -3.77 1.57 -14.87
C LEU A 114 -2.57 1.03 -14.08
N PRO A 115 -2.58 -0.24 -13.68
CA PRO A 115 -1.41 -0.89 -13.12
C PRO A 115 -0.29 -1.02 -14.18
N GLY A 116 0.94 -1.15 -13.71
CA GLY A 116 2.11 -1.36 -14.57
C GLY A 116 2.82 -0.09 -15.04
N PRO A 117 3.94 -0.26 -15.79
CA PRO A 117 4.81 0.84 -16.20
C PRO A 117 4.15 1.79 -17.20
N GLU A 118 3.29 1.28 -18.09
CA GLU A 118 2.53 2.08 -19.04
C GLU A 118 1.53 2.99 -18.33
N GLY A 119 0.82 2.45 -17.32
CA GLY A 119 -0.10 3.21 -16.50
C GLY A 119 0.60 4.34 -15.72
N LYS A 120 1.80 4.08 -15.20
CA LYS A 120 2.64 5.09 -14.55
C LYS A 120 3.00 6.24 -15.50
N ALA A 121 3.41 5.91 -16.73
CA ALA A 121 3.74 6.91 -17.74
C ALA A 121 2.52 7.74 -18.16
N ALA A 122 1.37 7.08 -18.34
CA ALA A 122 0.10 7.73 -18.65
C ALA A 122 -0.35 8.67 -17.52
N PHE A 123 -0.30 8.22 -16.27
CA PHE A 123 -0.62 9.03 -15.09
C PHE A 123 0.27 10.27 -15.00
N LYS A 124 1.59 10.10 -15.16
CA LYS A 124 2.55 11.23 -15.15
C LYS A 124 2.22 12.25 -16.25
N ARG A 125 1.91 11.79 -17.47
CA ARG A 125 1.53 12.66 -18.59
C ARG A 125 0.23 13.41 -18.29
N GLN A 126 -0.78 12.73 -17.76
CA GLN A 126 -2.08 13.33 -17.45
C GLN A 126 -1.99 14.37 -16.33
N VAL A 127 -1.24 14.09 -15.26
CA VAL A 127 -0.98 15.04 -14.16
C VAL A 127 -0.22 16.26 -14.67
N ASN A 128 0.79 16.08 -15.52
CA ASN A 128 1.53 17.19 -16.13
C ASN A 128 0.64 18.06 -17.02
N GLN A 129 -0.24 17.46 -17.82
CA GLN A 129 -1.17 18.18 -18.68
C GLN A 129 -2.23 18.93 -17.86
N LEU A 130 -2.79 18.30 -16.83
CA LEU A 130 -3.88 18.86 -16.04
C LEU A 130 -3.44 20.06 -15.18
N PHE A 131 -2.22 20.01 -14.63
CA PHE A 131 -1.70 21.05 -13.74
C PHE A 131 -0.71 22.00 -14.42
N GLY A 132 -0.49 21.86 -15.74
CA GLY A 132 0.44 22.72 -16.49
C GLY A 132 1.88 22.60 -16.01
N LEU A 133 2.28 21.44 -15.49
CA LEU A 133 3.60 21.21 -14.89
C LEU A 133 4.69 20.88 -15.94
N SER A 134 4.53 21.37 -17.17
CA SER A 134 5.45 21.18 -18.30
C SER A 134 6.90 21.25 -17.84
N ASN A 135 7.58 20.10 -17.75
CA ASN A 135 8.98 19.94 -17.36
C ASN A 135 9.37 20.23 -15.89
N ARG A 136 8.41 20.33 -14.95
CA ARG A 136 8.75 20.46 -13.52
C ARG A 136 8.72 19.10 -12.83
N MET A 137 9.71 18.87 -11.96
CA MET A 137 9.65 17.76 -11.01
C MET A 137 8.51 18.05 -10.03
N PHE A 138 7.55 17.13 -9.92
CA PHE A 138 6.48 17.21 -8.95
C PHE A 138 6.56 16.01 -8.01
N GLU A 139 6.20 16.25 -6.76
CA GLU A 139 6.08 15.20 -5.76
C GLU A 139 4.62 14.77 -5.66
N VAL A 140 4.41 13.47 -5.55
CA VAL A 140 3.08 12.88 -5.37
C VAL A 140 3.10 12.12 -4.06
N ALA A 141 2.06 12.30 -3.24
CA ALA A 141 1.77 11.41 -2.13
C ALA A 141 0.51 10.62 -2.44
N PHE A 142 0.60 9.29 -2.35
CA PHE A 142 -0.53 8.38 -2.49
C PHE A 142 -1.01 7.99 -1.09
N GLU A 143 -2.28 8.26 -0.79
CA GLU A 143 -2.93 7.72 0.40
C GLU A 143 -3.68 6.45 0.00
N VAL A 144 -3.25 5.31 0.54
CA VAL A 144 -3.89 4.01 0.30
C VAL A 144 -4.38 3.40 1.60
N LYS A 145 -5.54 2.75 1.53
CA LYS A 145 -6.06 1.94 2.63
C LYS A 145 -5.65 0.49 2.44
N VAL A 146 -4.95 -0.08 3.41
CA VAL A 146 -4.53 -1.49 3.39
C VAL A 146 -5.09 -2.17 4.62
N ALA A 147 -6.06 -3.07 4.41
CA ALA A 147 -6.91 -3.62 5.46
C ALA A 147 -7.58 -2.50 6.26
N GLU A 148 -7.14 -2.24 7.49
CA GLU A 148 -7.69 -1.24 8.39
C GLU A 148 -6.83 0.03 8.48
N ASP A 149 -5.60 -0.01 7.97
CA ASP A 149 -4.62 1.06 8.11
C ASP A 149 -4.61 1.99 6.89
N LYS A 150 -4.45 3.29 7.13
CA LYS A 150 -4.09 4.26 6.11
C LYS A 150 -2.58 4.36 6.01
N VAL A 151 -2.04 4.22 4.80
CA VAL A 151 -0.61 4.32 4.51
C VAL A 151 -0.41 5.41 3.48
N GLN A 152 0.49 6.35 3.80
CA GLN A 152 0.94 7.37 2.86
C GLN A 152 2.24 6.91 2.21
N LEU A 153 2.24 6.89 0.88
CA LEU A 153 3.37 6.53 0.04
C LEU A 153 3.84 7.75 -0.73
N SER A 154 5.13 8.05 -0.68
CA SER A 154 5.67 9.25 -1.32
C SER A 154 6.44 8.93 -2.59
N GLY A 155 6.30 9.80 -3.58
CA GLY A 155 7.00 9.75 -4.86
C GLY A 155 6.35 8.84 -5.90
N LEU A 156 6.65 9.13 -7.17
CA LEU A 156 6.21 8.32 -8.32
C LEU A 156 6.78 6.89 -8.32
N SER A 157 7.81 6.61 -7.51
CA SER A 157 8.36 5.28 -7.33
C SER A 157 7.37 4.34 -6.64
N ALA A 158 6.49 4.86 -5.78
CA ALA A 158 5.47 4.07 -5.09
C ALA A 158 4.17 3.85 -5.90
N TYR A 159 4.10 4.34 -7.15
CA TYR A 159 2.91 4.24 -8.00
C TYR A 159 2.37 2.81 -8.13
N GLU A 160 3.28 1.85 -8.32
CA GLU A 160 2.90 0.46 -8.53
C GLU A 160 2.29 -0.15 -7.26
N ALA A 161 2.94 0.04 -6.12
CA ALA A 161 2.44 -0.39 -4.82
C ALA A 161 1.08 0.25 -4.51
N ALA A 162 0.93 1.55 -4.77
CA ALA A 162 -0.32 2.27 -4.58
C ALA A 162 -1.45 1.69 -5.45
N THR A 163 -1.18 1.41 -6.72
CA THR A 163 -2.16 0.88 -7.66
C THR A 163 -2.58 -0.54 -7.28
N ARG A 164 -1.64 -1.39 -6.84
CA ARG A 164 -1.96 -2.74 -6.32
C ARG A 164 -2.85 -2.67 -5.07
N CYS A 165 -2.55 -1.77 -4.13
CA CYS A 165 -3.39 -1.56 -2.94
C CYS A 165 -4.80 -1.06 -3.31
N ALA A 166 -4.89 -0.15 -4.28
CA ALA A 166 -6.15 0.35 -4.78
C ALA A 166 -6.97 -0.75 -5.50
N ALA A 167 -6.31 -1.62 -6.28
CA ALA A 167 -6.96 -2.74 -6.96
C ALA A 167 -7.62 -3.69 -5.97
N ARG A 168 -6.91 -4.08 -4.91
CA ARG A 168 -7.45 -4.92 -3.85
C ARG A 168 -8.64 -4.27 -3.15
N SER A 169 -8.50 -2.99 -2.80
CA SER A 169 -9.57 -2.24 -2.14
C SER A 169 -10.84 -2.15 -2.99
N ALA A 170 -10.68 -1.94 -4.31
CA ALA A 170 -11.80 -1.92 -5.24
C ALA A 170 -12.51 -3.27 -5.34
N ARG A 171 -11.76 -4.39 -5.36
CA ARG A 171 -12.33 -5.76 -5.34
C ARG A 171 -13.17 -6.00 -4.07
N GLN A 172 -12.64 -5.62 -2.91
CA GLN A 172 -13.33 -5.80 -1.62
C GLN A 172 -14.63 -4.99 -1.56
N GLN A 173 -14.60 -3.73 -1.99
CA GLN A 173 -15.81 -2.89 -2.03
C GLN A 173 -16.87 -3.46 -2.96
N GLN A 174 -16.48 -3.95 -4.14
CA GLN A 174 -17.41 -4.55 -5.08
C GLN A 174 -18.06 -5.83 -4.52
N GLN A 175 -17.29 -6.67 -3.80
CA GLN A 175 -17.83 -7.86 -3.14
C GLN A 175 -18.82 -7.50 -2.02
N GLN A 176 -18.48 -6.51 -1.18
CA GLN A 176 -19.36 -6.03 -0.11
C GLN A 176 -20.66 -5.41 -0.65
N GLN A 177 -20.57 -4.62 -1.72
CA GLN A 177 -21.76 -4.05 -2.38
C GLN A 177 -22.65 -5.14 -2.97
N ARG A 178 -22.07 -6.21 -3.56
CA ARG A 178 -22.85 -7.35 -4.09
C ARG A 178 -23.52 -8.16 -2.97
N ALA A 179 -22.83 -8.39 -1.86
CA ALA A 179 -23.40 -9.10 -0.71
C ALA A 179 -24.54 -8.31 -0.04
N ALA A 180 -24.40 -7.00 0.08
CA ALA A 180 -25.43 -6.11 0.61
C ALA A 180 -26.66 -6.02 -0.31
N ALA A 181 -26.47 -5.94 -1.64
CA ALA A 181 -27.56 -5.91 -2.61
C ALA A 181 -28.28 -7.26 -2.78
N GLY A 182 -27.62 -8.39 -2.44
CA GLY A 182 -28.23 -9.72 -2.47
C GLY A 182 -29.11 -10.05 -1.26
N SER A 183 -29.11 -9.21 -0.22
CA SER A 183 -29.84 -9.46 1.04
C SER A 183 -31.19 -8.71 1.13
N SER A 184 -31.62 -8.04 0.05
CA SER A 184 -32.83 -7.20 0.04
C SER A 184 -33.91 -7.64 -0.97
N SER A 185 -33.95 -8.92 -1.36
CA SER A 185 -34.92 -9.42 -2.35
C SER A 185 -35.73 -10.60 -1.80
N SER A 186 -36.67 -10.30 -0.91
CA SER A 186 -37.83 -11.16 -0.63
C SER A 186 -39.02 -10.26 -0.34
N ALA A 187 -39.63 -9.77 -1.42
CA ALA A 187 -41.03 -9.34 -1.44
C ALA A 187 -41.55 -9.64 -2.86
N GLU A 188 -42.38 -10.67 -2.93
CA GLU A 188 -43.19 -11.13 -4.05
C GLU A 188 -44.12 -10.04 -4.62
N GLY A 189 -44.42 -10.14 -5.92
CA GLY A 189 -45.60 -9.53 -6.52
C GLY A 189 -45.49 -9.26 -8.03
N ALA A 190 -45.97 -10.22 -8.84
CA ALA A 190 -46.60 -10.19 -10.18
C ALA A 190 -46.50 -8.90 -11.05
N ASP A 191 -46.39 -8.89 -12.39
CA ASP A 191 -47.06 -9.69 -13.41
C ASP A 191 -46.55 -9.21 -14.80
N GLU A 192 -46.45 -10.12 -15.78
CA GLU A 192 -46.59 -9.94 -17.25
C GLU A 192 -45.60 -9.06 -18.12
N PRO A 193 -45.02 -9.64 -19.19
CA PRO A 193 -44.41 -8.95 -20.36
C PRO A 193 -45.28 -9.15 -21.64
N PRO A 194 -44.91 -8.76 -22.90
CA PRO A 194 -43.78 -7.97 -23.44
C PRO A 194 -44.23 -6.89 -24.47
N LEU A 195 -43.29 -6.15 -25.10
CA LEU A 195 -43.07 -6.12 -26.56
C LEU A 195 -42.21 -4.92 -27.05
N SER A 196 -41.17 -5.28 -27.82
CA SER A 196 -40.60 -4.62 -29.00
C SER A 196 -40.66 -3.09 -29.17
N ASN A 197 -39.51 -2.46 -29.45
CA ASN A 197 -39.39 -1.76 -30.73
C ASN A 197 -37.97 -1.57 -31.26
N VAL A 198 -37.95 -1.55 -32.59
CA VAL A 198 -36.85 -1.55 -33.53
C VAL A 198 -36.41 -0.12 -33.85
N ALA A 199 -35.10 0.05 -34.01
CA ALA A 199 -34.34 1.00 -34.85
C ALA A 199 -34.67 2.51 -34.84
N GLN A 200 -33.65 3.37 -34.91
CA GLN A 200 -33.13 3.95 -36.16
C GLN A 200 -32.30 5.23 -35.90
N SER A 201 -31.24 5.34 -36.71
CA SER A 201 -30.81 6.54 -37.43
C SER A 201 -30.11 7.72 -36.73
N VAL A 202 -28.89 7.91 -37.22
CA VAL A 202 -28.01 9.08 -37.23
C VAL A 202 -28.67 10.30 -37.89
N PRO A 203 -28.25 11.54 -37.55
CA PRO A 203 -27.86 12.47 -38.61
C PRO A 203 -26.50 13.17 -38.38
N VAL A 204 -25.88 13.47 -39.52
CA VAL A 204 -24.59 14.14 -39.76
C VAL A 204 -24.80 15.63 -40.08
N ALA A 205 -23.75 16.43 -39.86
CA ALA A 205 -23.42 17.77 -40.42
C ALA A 205 -24.09 19.02 -39.78
N PRO A 206 -23.52 20.25 -39.92
CA PRO A 206 -22.54 20.67 -40.94
C PRO A 206 -21.32 21.49 -40.48
N VAL A 207 -20.40 21.57 -41.45
CA VAL A 207 -19.23 22.45 -41.60
C VAL A 207 -19.61 23.95 -41.62
N SER A 208 -18.67 24.80 -41.21
CA SER A 208 -18.62 26.22 -41.60
C SER A 208 -17.17 26.71 -41.59
N ASP A 209 -16.62 26.84 -42.79
CA ASP A 209 -15.54 27.76 -43.18
C ASP A 209 -16.03 29.20 -43.02
N VAL A 210 -15.26 30.08 -42.35
CA VAL A 210 -15.19 31.52 -42.67
C VAL A 210 -13.86 32.11 -42.20
N LEU A 211 -13.08 32.56 -43.21
CA LEU A 211 -11.99 33.56 -43.26
C LEU A 211 -10.62 33.27 -42.63
#